data_AF-A0A6N8BKG7-F1
#
_entry.id   AF-A0A6N8BKG7-F1
#
_cell.length_a   1.000
_cell.length_b   1.000
_cell.length_c   1.000
_cell.angle_alpha   90.00
_cell.angle_beta   90.00
_cell.angle_gamma   90.00
#
_symmetry.space_group_name_H-M   'P 1'
#
loop_
_entity.id
_entity.type
_entity.pdbx_description
1 polymer ?
#
loop_
_entity_poly.entity_id
_entity_poly.type
_entity_poly.pdbx_seq_one_letter_code
_entity_poly.pdbx_strand_id
1 'polypeptide(L)'
;MNILLHVHSCKRGQCLPLLPVAATDTDFCRSHGLMTPEPWAVPHLRVGTCFCGACGTALLKVTGRTWMPLPPSMAALGSKGDEPWQAAHAAQCLLLTALTDLPEGPLEVTTRKTGHSLAWVTLSDKGARGQRLDLSGPAIAEMIGSTMPLCHSQGFLLPDEPDQLRALLTDLALSMGFDIICTTGGTGLSPRDITPQTTAALLDTPLPGFTQAMLAASLAKTPHAVISRAAAGTLGQSIIINLPGSRKAVVENLAAVLPALPHALAKLQGDPADCGG
;
A
#
# COMPACT_ATOMS: atom_id res chain seq x y z
N MET A 1 -1.03 16.14 -13.25
CA MET A 1 -0.54 15.52 -14.50
C MET A 1 -1.74 15.18 -15.35
N ASN A 2 -1.75 15.63 -16.61
CA ASN A 2 -2.79 15.25 -17.57
C ASN A 2 -2.43 13.90 -18.16
N ILE A 3 -3.41 13.00 -18.25
CA ILE A 3 -3.26 11.64 -18.74
C ILE A 3 -4.40 11.38 -19.71
N LEU A 4 -4.10 10.79 -20.87
CA LEU A 4 -5.10 10.26 -21.78
C LEU A 4 -5.11 8.74 -21.67
N LEU A 5 -6.29 8.18 -21.39
CA LEU A 5 -6.51 6.75 -21.29
C LEU A 5 -7.42 6.27 -22.42
N HIS A 6 -7.20 5.05 -22.92
CA HIS A 6 -8.23 4.25 -23.55
C HIS A 6 -8.88 3.38 -22.46
N VAL A 7 -10.13 3.69 -22.12
CA VAL A 7 -10.85 3.01 -21.06
C VAL A 7 -11.70 1.90 -21.67
N HIS A 8 -11.49 0.66 -21.25
CA HIS A 8 -12.46 -0.41 -21.49
C HIS A 8 -13.70 -0.25 -20.62
N SER A 9 -14.85 -0.60 -21.21
CA SER A 9 -16.12 -0.55 -20.50
C SER A 9 -16.10 -1.39 -19.22
N CYS A 10 -16.37 -0.75 -18.09
CA CYS A 10 -16.35 -1.40 -16.79
C CYS A 10 -17.43 -0.84 -15.86
N LYS A 11 -17.84 -1.68 -14.91
CA LYS A 11 -18.82 -1.36 -13.88
C LYS A 11 -18.12 -0.87 -12.61
N ARG A 12 -18.82 -0.04 -11.84
CA ARG A 12 -18.35 0.39 -10.52
C ARG A 12 -17.88 -0.82 -9.69
N GLY A 13 -16.69 -0.71 -9.11
CA GLY A 13 -16.04 -1.75 -8.32
C GLY A 13 -15.21 -2.75 -9.11
N GLN A 14 -15.33 -2.80 -10.45
CA GLN A 14 -14.43 -3.63 -11.26
C GLN A 14 -13.02 -3.05 -11.23
N CYS A 15 -12.04 -3.95 -11.19
CA CYS A 15 -10.62 -3.62 -11.17
C CYS A 15 -9.97 -4.13 -12.46
N LEU A 16 -9.36 -3.21 -13.21
CA LEU A 16 -8.63 -3.53 -14.44
C LEU A 16 -7.20 -2.95 -14.35
N PRO A 17 -6.20 -3.67 -14.88
CA PRO A 17 -4.84 -3.16 -14.95
C PRO A 17 -4.74 -2.03 -15.98
N LEU A 18 -3.87 -1.05 -15.72
CA LEU A 18 -3.45 -0.04 -16.68
C LEU A 18 -2.14 -0.46 -17.34
N LEU A 19 -2.21 -0.73 -18.64
CA LEU A 19 -1.08 -1.09 -19.48
C LEU A 19 -0.77 0.05 -20.46
N PRO A 20 0.43 0.09 -21.06
CA PRO A 20 0.64 0.81 -22.31
C PRO A 20 -0.46 0.46 -23.32
N VAL A 21 -1.02 1.43 -24.05
CA VAL A 21 -2.08 1.15 -25.05
C VAL A 21 -1.65 0.13 -26.12
N ALA A 22 -0.36 0.01 -26.41
CA ALA A 22 0.16 -0.98 -27.34
C ALA A 22 0.22 -2.42 -26.75
N ALA A 23 0.00 -2.57 -25.44
CA ALA A 23 -0.05 -3.85 -24.72
C ALA A 23 -1.47 -4.21 -24.23
N THR A 24 -2.50 -3.40 -24.53
CA THR A 24 -3.88 -3.72 -24.17
C THR A 24 -4.45 -4.83 -25.04
N ASP A 25 -5.50 -5.49 -24.54
CA ASP A 25 -6.26 -6.52 -25.25
C ASP A 25 -5.42 -7.64 -25.86
N THR A 26 -4.50 -8.18 -25.05
CA THR A 26 -3.99 -9.53 -25.32
C THR A 26 -5.07 -10.55 -24.98
N ASP A 27 -5.02 -11.74 -25.60
CA ASP A 27 -5.96 -12.85 -25.35
C ASP A 27 -6.11 -13.23 -23.86
N PHE A 28 -5.17 -12.80 -23.02
CA PHE A 28 -5.06 -13.21 -21.63
C PHE A 28 -5.61 -12.21 -20.61
N CYS A 29 -5.76 -10.92 -20.94
CA CYS A 29 -6.18 -9.94 -19.94
C CYS A 29 -6.80 -8.64 -20.52
N ARG A 30 -8.03 -8.35 -20.09
CA ARG A 30 -8.70 -7.07 -20.33
C ARG A 30 -8.06 -5.97 -19.46
N SER A 31 -7.74 -4.82 -20.06
CA SER A 31 -6.92 -3.79 -19.41
C SER A 31 -7.25 -2.39 -19.93
N HIS A 32 -7.09 -1.35 -19.13
CA HIS A 32 -7.08 0.03 -19.64
C HIS A 32 -5.75 0.32 -20.37
N GLY A 33 -5.80 1.20 -21.37
CA GLY A 33 -4.63 1.63 -22.14
C GLY A 33 -4.17 3.02 -21.76
N LEU A 34 -2.89 3.17 -21.43
CA LEU A 34 -2.23 4.46 -21.29
C LEU A 34 -1.84 4.96 -22.68
N MET A 35 -2.46 6.06 -23.12
CA MET A 35 -2.14 6.70 -24.40
C MET A 35 -1.13 7.83 -24.22
N THR A 36 -1.32 8.67 -23.20
CA THR A 36 -0.35 9.73 -22.81
C THR A 36 -0.22 9.83 -21.28
N PRO A 37 0.96 10.09 -20.71
CA PRO A 37 2.26 10.32 -21.37
C PRO A 37 2.78 9.07 -22.10
N GLU A 38 3.95 9.17 -22.75
CA GLU A 38 4.65 8.10 -23.47
C GLU A 38 4.23 6.69 -23.02
N PRO A 39 3.68 5.83 -23.91
CA PRO A 39 2.99 4.60 -23.52
C PRO A 39 3.80 3.67 -22.63
N TRP A 40 5.13 3.67 -22.75
CA TRP A 40 6.07 2.85 -21.98
C TRP A 40 6.35 3.39 -20.56
N ALA A 41 5.94 4.61 -20.24
CA ALA A 41 6.20 5.29 -18.98
C ALA A 41 4.95 5.31 -18.08
N VAL A 42 4.48 4.12 -17.66
CA VAL A 42 3.37 4.04 -16.69
C VAL A 42 3.75 4.85 -15.45
N PRO A 43 2.98 5.89 -15.09
CA PRO A 43 3.40 6.81 -14.05
C PRO A 43 3.48 6.09 -12.70
N HIS A 44 4.48 6.45 -11.90
CA HIS A 44 4.62 5.99 -10.52
C HIS A 44 3.58 6.67 -9.64
N LEU A 45 2.36 6.13 -9.65
CA LEU A 45 1.25 6.62 -8.83
C LEU A 45 1.05 5.71 -7.61
N ARG A 46 1.04 6.33 -6.43
CA ARG A 46 0.83 5.65 -5.15
C ARG A 46 -0.62 5.20 -5.01
N VAL A 47 -0.85 4.10 -4.29
CA VAL A 47 -2.20 3.63 -3.93
C VAL A 47 -3.02 4.75 -3.29
N GLY A 48 -4.30 4.82 -3.65
CA GLY A 48 -5.23 5.86 -3.25
C GLY A 48 -5.27 7.07 -4.18
N THR A 49 -4.38 7.16 -5.17
CA THR A 49 -4.45 8.19 -6.22
C THR A 49 -5.69 7.96 -7.09
N CYS A 50 -6.49 9.01 -7.27
CA CYS A 50 -7.66 9.01 -8.15
C CYS A 50 -7.32 9.62 -9.51
N PHE A 51 -7.95 9.10 -10.56
CA PHE A 51 -8.02 9.70 -11.88
C PHE A 51 -9.35 10.45 -11.98
N CYS A 52 -9.27 11.75 -12.14
CA CYS A 52 -10.41 12.68 -12.15
C CYS A 52 -10.70 13.16 -13.56
N GLY A 53 -11.96 13.12 -13.98
CA GLY A 53 -12.40 13.70 -15.25
C GLY A 53 -12.37 15.24 -15.24
N ALA A 54 -12.80 15.86 -16.34
CA ALA A 54 -12.74 17.32 -16.54
C ALA A 54 -13.44 18.15 -15.44
N CYS A 55 -14.53 17.65 -14.85
CA CYS A 55 -15.24 18.30 -13.75
C CYS A 55 -14.63 18.05 -12.36
N GLY A 56 -13.50 17.33 -12.27
CA GLY A 56 -12.85 16.95 -11.02
C GLY A 56 -13.42 15.69 -10.35
N THR A 57 -14.49 15.11 -10.88
CA THR A 57 -15.08 13.86 -10.38
C THR A 57 -14.08 12.71 -10.50
N ALA A 58 -13.85 11.98 -9.41
CA ALA A 58 -13.00 10.79 -9.40
C ALA A 58 -13.71 9.62 -10.11
N LEU A 59 -13.06 9.08 -11.14
CA LEU A 59 -13.62 8.03 -12.02
C LEU A 59 -12.95 6.68 -11.77
N LEU A 60 -11.63 6.68 -11.61
CA LEU A 60 -10.81 5.50 -11.31
C LEU A 60 -9.94 5.77 -10.09
N LYS A 61 -9.55 4.71 -9.37
CA LYS A 61 -8.61 4.80 -8.25
C LYS A 61 -7.54 3.72 -8.33
N VAL A 62 -6.29 4.10 -8.09
CA VAL A 62 -5.19 3.14 -7.91
C VAL A 62 -5.42 2.38 -6.61
N THR A 63 -5.61 1.07 -6.69
CA THR A 63 -5.82 0.18 -5.54
C THR A 63 -4.70 -0.83 -5.34
N GLY A 64 -3.79 -0.95 -6.30
CA GLY A 64 -2.61 -1.80 -6.17
C GLY A 64 -1.72 -1.72 -7.40
N ARG A 65 -0.75 -2.62 -7.45
CA ARG A 65 0.11 -2.85 -8.63
C ARG A 65 0.30 -4.34 -8.82
N THR A 66 0.58 -4.73 -10.04
CA THR A 66 0.90 -6.13 -10.37
C THR A 66 1.90 -6.18 -11.51
N TRP A 67 2.63 -7.28 -11.62
CA TRP A 67 3.41 -7.58 -12.81
C TRP A 67 2.54 -8.32 -13.80
N MET A 68 2.54 -7.84 -15.05
CA MET A 68 1.86 -8.51 -16.15
C MET A 68 2.84 -8.90 -17.24
N PRO A 69 2.69 -10.08 -17.85
CA PRO A 69 3.45 -10.44 -19.03
C PRO A 69 3.11 -9.48 -20.17
N LEU A 70 4.13 -9.06 -20.92
CA LEU A 70 3.95 -8.26 -22.12
C LEU A 70 3.94 -9.18 -23.35
N PRO A 71 3.13 -8.86 -24.38
CA PRO A 71 3.16 -9.62 -25.62
C PRO A 71 4.56 -9.53 -26.28
N PRO A 72 5.02 -10.57 -26.99
CA PRO A 72 6.36 -10.61 -27.60
C PRO A 72 6.64 -9.42 -28.53
N SER A 73 5.60 -8.89 -29.19
CA SER A 73 5.66 -7.71 -30.07
C SER A 73 6.05 -6.43 -29.33
N MET A 74 5.76 -6.32 -28.03
CA MET A 74 6.12 -5.17 -27.19
C MET A 74 7.44 -5.34 -26.46
N ALA A 75 7.92 -6.57 -26.30
CA ALA A 75 9.19 -6.81 -25.63
C ALA A 75 10.30 -5.99 -26.32
N ALA A 76 10.35 -5.92 -27.65
CA ALA A 76 11.35 -5.18 -28.42
C ALA A 76 11.29 -3.63 -28.35
N LEU A 77 10.28 -3.03 -27.70
CA LEU A 77 10.10 -1.56 -27.68
C LEU A 77 10.84 -0.83 -26.53
N GLY A 78 11.49 -1.59 -25.64
CA GLY A 78 12.35 -1.04 -24.57
C GLY A 78 13.82 -0.84 -24.97
N SER A 79 14.22 -1.31 -26.15
CA SER A 79 15.61 -1.29 -26.59
C SER A 79 15.90 -0.04 -27.43
N LYS A 80 16.58 0.96 -26.83
CA LYS A 80 17.40 1.88 -27.61
C LYS A 80 18.65 1.12 -28.10
N GLY A 81 18.48 0.22 -29.06
CA GLY A 81 19.56 -0.58 -29.64
C GLY A 81 19.08 -1.89 -30.28
N ASP A 82 19.78 -2.31 -31.33
CA ASP A 82 19.54 -3.54 -32.12
C ASP A 82 19.94 -4.83 -31.38
N GLU A 83 19.69 -4.93 -30.07
CA GLU A 83 20.03 -6.11 -29.28
C GLU A 83 18.77 -6.90 -28.83
N PRO A 84 18.53 -8.12 -29.37
CA PRO A 84 17.30 -8.90 -29.18
C PRO A 84 16.94 -9.28 -27.73
N TRP A 85 17.89 -9.23 -26.80
CA TRP A 85 17.70 -9.59 -25.39
C TRP A 85 17.27 -8.42 -24.48
N GLN A 86 17.19 -7.19 -25.00
CA GLN A 86 16.77 -6.00 -24.24
C GLN A 86 15.25 -5.90 -24.07
N ALA A 87 14.53 -6.97 -24.38
CA ALA A 87 13.12 -6.96 -24.59
C ALA A 87 12.34 -7.27 -23.29
N ALA A 88 11.59 -6.29 -22.75
CA ALA A 88 10.89 -6.48 -21.46
C ALA A 88 9.75 -7.51 -21.60
N HIS A 89 9.88 -8.68 -20.97
CA HIS A 89 8.89 -9.75 -21.00
C HIS A 89 7.71 -9.53 -20.03
N ALA A 90 7.83 -8.56 -19.12
CA ALA A 90 6.79 -8.16 -18.19
C ALA A 90 6.90 -6.67 -17.84
N ALA A 91 5.79 -6.07 -17.45
CA ALA A 91 5.72 -4.70 -16.96
C ALA A 91 4.97 -4.63 -15.63
N GLN A 92 5.37 -3.68 -14.78
CA GLN A 92 4.61 -3.34 -13.59
C GLN A 92 3.47 -2.39 -13.95
N CYS A 93 2.25 -2.77 -13.63
CA CYS A 93 1.02 -2.08 -14.01
C CYS A 93 0.30 -1.54 -12.79
N LEU A 94 -0.44 -0.45 -12.95
CA LEU A 94 -1.37 0.02 -11.91
C LEU A 94 -2.64 -0.80 -11.97
N LEU A 95 -3.18 -1.21 -10.83
CA LEU A 95 -4.53 -1.75 -10.72
C LEU A 95 -5.49 -0.60 -10.48
N LEU A 96 -6.42 -0.40 -11.41
CA LEU A 96 -7.40 0.68 -11.36
C LEU A 96 -8.79 0.13 -11.06
N THR A 97 -9.37 0.57 -9.95
CA THR A 97 -10.75 0.26 -9.59
C THR A 97 -11.67 1.38 -10.02
N ALA A 98 -12.73 1.03 -10.76
CA ALA A 98 -13.75 1.96 -11.20
C ALA A 98 -14.62 2.47 -10.04
N LEU A 99 -14.72 3.78 -9.89
CA LEU A 99 -15.57 4.43 -8.88
C LEU A 99 -16.99 4.70 -9.40
N THR A 100 -17.14 4.72 -10.72
CA THR A 100 -18.41 4.86 -11.44
C THR A 100 -18.48 3.82 -12.56
N ASP A 101 -19.64 3.65 -13.19
CA ASP A 101 -19.72 2.95 -14.46
C ASP A 101 -19.01 3.80 -15.53
N LEU A 102 -18.20 3.16 -16.37
CA LEU A 102 -17.44 3.82 -17.43
C LEU A 102 -17.74 3.17 -18.79
N PRO A 103 -18.11 3.97 -19.81
CA PRO A 103 -18.22 3.46 -21.17
C PRO A 103 -16.83 3.21 -21.77
N GLU A 104 -16.81 2.49 -22.89
CA GLU A 104 -15.60 2.29 -23.66
C GLU A 104 -15.21 3.55 -24.42
N GLY A 105 -13.92 3.89 -24.46
CA GLY A 105 -13.41 4.99 -25.28
C GLY A 105 -12.29 5.81 -24.65
N PRO A 106 -11.87 6.89 -25.32
CA PRO A 106 -10.84 7.78 -24.80
C PRO A 106 -11.36 8.56 -23.58
N LEU A 107 -10.52 8.70 -22.56
CA LEU A 107 -10.81 9.45 -21.35
C LEU A 107 -9.62 10.31 -20.95
N GLU A 108 -9.80 11.62 -21.01
CA GLU A 108 -8.87 12.59 -20.44
C GLU A 108 -9.09 12.72 -18.94
N VAL A 109 -8.00 12.56 -18.19
CA VAL A 109 -8.04 12.59 -16.73
C VAL A 109 -6.84 13.34 -16.16
N THR A 110 -7.04 13.84 -14.95
CA THR A 110 -5.97 14.36 -14.10
C THR A 110 -5.80 13.48 -12.88
N THR A 111 -4.60 13.40 -12.33
CA THR A 111 -4.35 12.63 -11.11
C THR A 111 -4.40 13.50 -9.86
N ARG A 112 -5.03 12.98 -8.81
CA ARG A 112 -5.08 13.61 -7.49
C ARG A 112 -5.12 12.56 -6.39
N LYS A 113 -4.34 12.75 -5.32
CA LYS A 113 -4.43 11.95 -4.09
C LYS A 113 -4.89 12.86 -2.95
N THR A 114 -5.99 12.51 -2.29
CA THR A 114 -6.57 13.28 -1.17
C THR A 114 -6.71 12.40 0.06
N GLY A 115 -5.84 12.58 1.05
CA GLY A 115 -5.73 11.69 2.21
C GLY A 115 -4.68 10.61 2.03
N HIS A 116 -4.65 9.66 2.96
CA HIS A 116 -3.60 8.65 3.08
C HIS A 116 -4.11 7.24 2.75
N SER A 117 -3.23 6.39 2.25
CA SER A 117 -3.48 4.96 2.05
C SER A 117 -2.99 4.15 3.26
N LEU A 118 -3.84 3.22 3.72
CA LEU A 118 -3.56 2.34 4.85
C LEU A 118 -3.59 0.88 4.43
N ALA A 119 -2.52 0.14 4.73
CA ALA A 119 -2.56 -1.31 4.73
C ALA A 119 -2.48 -1.83 6.17
N TRP A 120 -3.20 -2.89 6.49
CA TRP A 120 -2.91 -3.68 7.69
C TRP A 120 -2.62 -5.13 7.35
N VAL A 121 -1.63 -5.70 8.03
CA VAL A 121 -1.22 -7.10 7.87
C VAL A 121 -1.44 -7.84 9.18
N THR A 122 -2.45 -8.70 9.20
CA THR A 122 -2.73 -9.55 10.35
C THR A 122 -1.92 -10.82 10.24
N LEU A 123 -1.09 -11.09 11.25
CA LEU A 123 -0.24 -12.27 11.34
C LEU A 123 -0.86 -13.25 12.32
N SER A 124 -1.34 -14.37 11.77
CA SER A 124 -1.94 -15.43 12.57
C SER A 124 -2.04 -16.75 11.81
N ASP A 125 -1.31 -17.76 12.26
CA ASP A 125 -1.49 -19.14 11.79
C ASP A 125 -2.95 -19.66 11.90
N LYS A 126 -3.70 -19.21 12.92
CA LYS A 126 -5.13 -19.55 13.07
C LYS A 126 -6.01 -18.76 12.11
N GLY A 127 -5.74 -17.47 11.95
CA GLY A 127 -6.46 -16.63 11.00
C GLY A 127 -6.29 -17.13 9.57
N ALA A 128 -5.06 -17.40 9.15
CA ALA A 128 -4.75 -17.92 7.81
C ALA A 128 -5.44 -19.26 7.48
N ARG A 129 -5.78 -20.06 8.50
CA ARG A 129 -6.55 -21.31 8.37
C ARG A 129 -8.08 -21.11 8.47
N GLY A 130 -8.55 -19.86 8.54
CA GLY A 130 -9.98 -19.55 8.71
C GLY A 130 -10.53 -19.90 10.11
N GLN A 131 -9.67 -20.20 11.08
CA GLN A 131 -10.06 -20.64 12.43
C GLN A 131 -10.27 -19.46 13.39
N ARG A 132 -9.95 -18.24 12.97
CA ARG A 132 -10.10 -17.02 13.77
C ARG A 132 -10.39 -15.84 12.85
N LEU A 133 -11.43 -15.09 13.19
CA LEU A 133 -11.73 -13.82 12.52
C LEU A 133 -10.76 -12.72 12.96
N ASP A 134 -10.30 -11.92 12.01
CA ASP A 134 -9.51 -10.73 12.29
C ASP A 134 -10.42 -9.59 12.79
N LEU A 135 -10.26 -9.26 14.08
CA LEU A 135 -10.94 -8.12 14.73
C LEU A 135 -9.98 -6.94 14.98
N SER A 136 -8.68 -7.16 14.80
CA SER A 136 -7.64 -6.16 15.05
C SER A 136 -7.49 -5.24 13.84
N GLY A 137 -7.42 -5.82 12.65
CA GLY A 137 -7.31 -5.09 11.40
C GLY A 137 -8.38 -4.01 11.20
N PRO A 138 -9.68 -4.35 11.29
CA PRO A 138 -10.77 -3.37 11.20
C PRO A 138 -10.66 -2.24 12.24
N ALA A 139 -10.20 -2.54 13.46
CA ALA A 139 -10.02 -1.52 14.50
C ALA A 139 -8.89 -0.53 14.16
N ILE A 140 -7.82 -0.99 13.50
CA ILE A 140 -6.75 -0.11 12.99
C ILE A 140 -7.33 0.89 11.99
N ALA A 141 -8.10 0.38 11.02
CA ALA A 141 -8.71 1.22 9.98
C ALA A 141 -9.68 2.26 10.56
N GLU A 142 -10.51 1.87 11.51
CA GLU A 142 -11.45 2.75 12.21
C GLU A 142 -10.71 3.88 12.96
N MET A 143 -9.68 3.55 13.74
CA MET A 143 -8.94 4.53 14.53
C MET A 143 -8.20 5.55 13.66
N ILE A 144 -7.49 5.07 12.64
CA ILE A 144 -6.75 5.95 11.73
C ILE A 144 -7.73 6.82 10.93
N GLY A 145 -8.79 6.23 10.39
CA GLY A 145 -9.82 6.95 9.64
C GLY A 145 -10.58 7.99 10.47
N SER A 146 -10.66 7.82 11.79
CA SER A 146 -11.24 8.81 12.70
C SER A 146 -10.31 10.00 12.99
N THR A 147 -9.01 9.86 12.76
CA THR A 147 -8.01 10.90 13.03
C THR A 147 -7.57 11.64 11.77
N MET A 148 -7.51 10.94 10.64
CA MET A 148 -7.06 11.51 9.37
C MET A 148 -7.82 10.91 8.18
N PRO A 149 -8.00 11.67 7.09
CA PRO A 149 -8.70 11.17 5.91
C PRO A 149 -7.92 10.03 5.25
N LEU A 150 -8.60 8.92 5.00
CA LEU A 150 -8.08 7.79 4.24
C LEU A 150 -8.65 7.77 2.81
N CYS A 151 -7.79 7.77 1.80
CA CYS A 151 -8.21 7.60 0.40
C CYS A 151 -8.39 6.12 0.01
N HIS A 152 -7.69 5.23 0.71
CA HIS A 152 -7.74 3.80 0.49
C HIS A 152 -7.31 3.03 1.75
N SER A 153 -7.93 1.89 1.99
CA SER A 153 -7.64 1.03 3.13
C SER A 153 -7.78 -0.43 2.71
N GLN A 154 -6.79 -1.27 3.02
CA GLN A 154 -6.81 -2.68 2.64
C GLN A 154 -6.22 -3.58 3.72
N GLY A 155 -6.88 -4.70 3.98
CA GLY A 155 -6.43 -5.73 4.91
C GLY A 155 -5.80 -6.92 4.22
N PHE A 156 -4.77 -7.46 4.86
CA PHE A 156 -4.07 -8.67 4.46
C PHE A 156 -3.98 -9.61 5.65
N LEU A 157 -3.99 -10.92 5.38
CA LEU A 157 -3.91 -11.96 6.38
C LEU A 157 -2.86 -12.97 5.94
N LEU A 158 -1.83 -13.14 6.77
CA LEU A 158 -0.73 -14.07 6.52
C LEU A 158 -0.53 -15.01 7.72
N PRO A 159 -0.02 -16.23 7.49
CA PRO A 159 0.57 -17.03 8.57
C PRO A 159 1.83 -16.33 9.11
N ASP A 160 2.34 -16.83 10.24
CA ASP A 160 3.53 -16.28 10.90
C ASP A 160 4.83 -16.74 10.17
N GLU A 161 4.97 -16.36 8.90
CA GLU A 161 6.07 -16.73 8.00
C GLU A 161 6.92 -15.50 7.60
N PRO A 162 8.22 -15.48 7.91
CA PRO A 162 9.06 -14.28 7.74
C PRO A 162 9.21 -13.87 6.28
N ASP A 163 9.37 -14.81 5.35
CA ASP A 163 9.59 -14.48 3.94
C ASP A 163 8.33 -13.89 3.28
N GLN A 164 7.15 -14.39 3.65
CA GLN A 164 5.87 -13.86 3.15
C GLN A 164 5.63 -12.44 3.69
N LEU A 165 5.87 -12.23 4.99
CA LEU A 165 5.77 -10.91 5.60
C LEU A 165 6.76 -9.93 4.97
N ARG A 166 8.01 -10.37 4.75
CA ARG A 166 9.05 -9.55 4.13
C ARG A 166 8.65 -9.10 2.73
N ALA A 167 8.21 -10.05 1.90
CA ALA A 167 7.78 -9.78 0.53
C ALA A 167 6.60 -8.80 0.51
N LEU A 168 5.58 -9.05 1.35
CA LEU A 168 4.40 -8.20 1.40
C LEU A 168 4.71 -6.78 1.89
N LEU A 169 5.47 -6.61 2.98
CA LEU A 169 5.83 -5.28 3.48
C LEU A 169 6.63 -4.48 2.44
N THR A 170 7.56 -5.14 1.75
CA THR A 170 8.35 -4.52 0.68
C THR A 170 7.45 -4.07 -0.47
N ASP A 171 6.53 -4.94 -0.91
CA ASP A 171 5.64 -4.64 -2.02
C ASP A 171 4.63 -3.53 -1.68
N LEU A 172 4.03 -3.58 -0.48
CA LEU A 172 3.13 -2.53 0.00
C LEU A 172 3.82 -1.16 0.06
N ALA A 173 5.05 -1.11 0.55
CA ALA A 173 5.77 0.15 0.75
C ALA A 173 6.39 0.68 -0.55
N LEU A 174 7.16 -0.15 -1.26
CA LEU A 174 8.01 0.30 -2.35
C LEU A 174 7.35 0.15 -3.73
N SER A 175 6.59 -0.91 -3.94
CA SER A 175 5.87 -1.10 -5.19
C SER A 175 4.58 -0.28 -5.20
N MET A 176 3.67 -0.56 -4.27
CA MET A 176 2.32 0.01 -4.23
C MET A 176 2.29 1.43 -3.66
N GLY A 177 3.23 1.77 -2.76
CA GLY A 177 3.32 3.09 -2.15
C GLY A 177 2.18 3.38 -1.18
N PHE A 178 1.88 2.45 -0.28
CA PHE A 178 1.01 2.73 0.87
C PHE A 178 1.65 3.74 1.81
N ASP A 179 0.91 4.73 2.31
CA ASP A 179 1.49 5.72 3.22
C ASP A 179 1.70 5.14 4.64
N ILE A 180 0.76 4.31 5.08
CA ILE A 180 0.75 3.70 6.42
C ILE A 180 0.60 2.20 6.27
N ILE A 181 1.47 1.45 6.93
CA ILE A 181 1.40 -0.01 7.01
C ILE A 181 1.44 -0.42 8.48
N CYS A 182 0.37 -1.02 8.96
CA CYS A 182 0.34 -1.58 10.31
C CYS A 182 0.40 -3.09 10.26
N THR A 183 1.16 -3.73 11.14
CA THR A 183 1.03 -5.18 11.36
C THR A 183 0.33 -5.42 12.69
N THR A 184 -0.37 -6.54 12.84
CA THR A 184 -0.95 -6.96 14.13
C THR A 184 -0.68 -8.44 14.35
N GLY A 185 -0.02 -8.76 15.46
CA GLY A 185 0.37 -10.15 15.80
C GLY A 185 1.86 -10.44 15.58
N GLY A 186 2.30 -11.58 16.09
CA GLY A 186 3.69 -12.05 15.98
C GLY A 186 4.74 -11.22 16.74
N THR A 187 4.34 -10.42 17.73
CA THR A 187 5.24 -9.49 18.47
C THR A 187 5.65 -9.97 19.87
N GLY A 188 5.20 -11.15 20.31
CA GLY A 188 5.51 -11.72 21.63
C GLY A 188 6.88 -12.40 21.71
N LEU A 189 7.06 -13.38 22.61
CA LEU A 189 8.31 -14.15 22.77
C LEU A 189 8.22 -15.61 22.28
N SER A 190 7.09 -16.00 21.69
CA SER A 190 6.94 -17.33 21.09
C SER A 190 7.96 -17.53 19.96
N PRO A 191 8.43 -18.77 19.71
CA PRO A 191 9.25 -19.06 18.53
C PRO A 191 8.60 -18.67 17.19
N ARG A 192 7.25 -18.54 17.16
CA ARG A 192 6.49 -18.07 15.99
C ARG A 192 6.35 -16.54 15.92
N ASP A 193 6.71 -15.80 16.97
CA ASP A 193 6.64 -14.35 16.98
C ASP A 193 7.82 -13.77 16.17
N ILE A 194 7.63 -13.60 14.85
CA ILE A 194 8.69 -13.18 13.91
C ILE A 194 8.58 -11.73 13.43
N THR A 195 7.48 -11.04 13.76
CA THR A 195 7.10 -9.76 13.14
C THR A 195 8.15 -8.68 13.34
N PRO A 196 8.68 -8.46 14.56
CA PRO A 196 9.57 -7.33 14.77
C PRO A 196 10.94 -7.49 14.13
N GLN A 197 11.52 -8.69 14.15
CA GLN A 197 12.81 -8.93 13.50
C GLN A 197 12.69 -8.82 11.97
N THR A 198 11.59 -9.34 11.43
CA THR A 198 11.32 -9.27 9.99
C THR A 198 11.11 -7.82 9.55
N THR A 199 10.34 -7.05 10.32
CA THR A 199 10.08 -5.63 10.04
C THR A 199 11.37 -4.82 10.20
N ALA A 200 12.08 -4.94 11.32
CA ALA A 200 13.28 -4.16 11.60
C ALA A 200 14.38 -4.33 10.53
N ALA A 201 14.51 -5.53 9.96
CA ALA A 201 15.46 -5.81 8.90
C ALA A 201 15.14 -5.12 7.55
N LEU A 202 13.96 -4.50 7.42
CA LEU A 202 13.54 -3.80 6.21
C LEU A 202 13.56 -2.28 6.34
N LEU A 203 13.59 -1.73 7.55
CA LEU A 203 13.39 -0.30 7.77
C LEU A 203 14.61 0.50 7.28
N ASP A 204 14.36 1.53 6.49
CA ASP A 204 15.38 2.53 6.12
C ASP A 204 15.78 3.36 7.34
N THR A 205 14.79 3.72 8.17
CA THR A 205 15.02 4.50 9.39
C THR A 205 14.09 4.00 10.50
N PRO A 206 14.62 3.55 11.66
CA PRO A 206 13.79 3.19 12.79
C PRO A 206 13.17 4.42 13.45
N LEU A 207 11.97 4.25 14.01
CA LEU A 207 11.25 5.27 14.78
C LEU A 207 11.16 4.85 16.26
N PRO A 208 12.27 4.94 17.04
CA PRO A 208 12.29 4.50 18.43
C PRO A 208 11.33 5.29 19.33
N GLY A 209 11.03 6.54 19.02
CA GLY A 209 10.03 7.32 19.76
C GLY A 209 8.63 6.71 19.69
N PHE A 210 8.25 6.12 18.54
CA PHE A 210 6.97 5.43 18.37
C PHE A 210 6.93 4.17 19.25
N THR A 211 7.99 3.35 19.22
CA THR A 211 8.03 2.12 20.01
C THR A 211 8.08 2.41 21.51
N GLN A 212 8.79 3.47 21.94
CA GLN A 212 8.80 3.92 23.33
C GLN A 212 7.43 4.43 23.79
N ALA A 213 6.72 5.22 22.99
CA ALA A 213 5.38 5.69 23.33
C ALA A 213 4.38 4.53 23.48
N MET A 214 4.40 3.59 22.53
CA MET A 214 3.60 2.36 22.58
C MET A 214 3.91 1.50 23.82
N LEU A 215 5.21 1.33 24.13
CA LEU A 215 5.66 0.58 25.31
C LEU A 215 5.24 1.27 26.60
N ALA A 216 5.42 2.59 26.73
CA ALA A 216 5.02 3.35 27.90
C ALA A 216 3.51 3.27 28.14
N ALA A 217 2.71 3.42 27.09
CA ALA A 217 1.25 3.25 27.18
C ALA A 217 0.85 1.85 27.64
N SER A 218 1.55 0.82 27.15
CA SER A 218 1.31 -0.57 27.55
C SER A 218 1.75 -0.86 29.00
N LEU A 219 2.90 -0.32 29.44
CA LEU A 219 3.43 -0.49 30.80
C LEU A 219 2.52 0.15 31.86
N ALA A 220 1.83 1.25 31.51
CA ALA A 220 0.81 1.84 32.36
C ALA A 220 -0.42 0.93 32.59
N LYS A 221 -0.59 -0.11 31.76
CA LYS A 221 -1.69 -1.09 31.87
C LYS A 221 -1.25 -2.43 32.45
N THR A 222 -0.04 -2.88 32.15
CA THR A 222 0.46 -4.17 32.62
C THR A 222 1.99 -4.19 32.68
N PRO A 223 2.60 -4.73 33.75
CA PRO A 223 4.05 -4.88 33.84
C PRO A 223 4.59 -5.85 32.76
N HIS A 224 3.77 -6.77 32.26
CA HIS A 224 4.18 -7.71 31.22
C HIS A 224 4.49 -7.03 29.87
N ALA A 225 4.08 -5.78 29.67
CA ALA A 225 4.38 -5.04 28.44
C ALA A 225 5.90 -4.91 28.18
N VAL A 226 6.73 -5.05 29.22
CA VAL A 226 8.20 -5.03 29.11
C VAL A 226 8.77 -6.06 28.12
N ILE A 227 8.04 -7.15 27.83
CA ILE A 227 8.47 -8.17 26.87
C ILE A 227 8.18 -7.79 25.41
N SER A 228 7.48 -6.68 25.17
CA SER A 228 7.13 -6.25 23.82
C SER A 228 8.38 -6.00 22.99
N ARG A 229 8.40 -6.56 21.79
CA ARG A 229 9.50 -6.39 20.84
C ARG A 229 9.11 -5.50 19.66
N ALA A 230 7.97 -4.81 19.73
CA ALA A 230 7.42 -4.05 18.60
C ALA A 230 8.46 -3.13 17.93
N ALA A 231 8.50 -3.16 16.60
CA ALA A 231 9.29 -2.24 15.79
C ALA A 231 8.38 -1.23 15.09
N ALA A 232 8.93 -0.05 14.80
CA ALA A 232 8.31 0.96 13.95
C ALA A 232 9.41 1.69 13.19
N GLY A 233 9.12 2.15 11.98
CA GLY A 233 10.09 2.83 11.14
C GLY A 233 9.52 3.28 9.80
N THR A 234 10.41 3.79 8.95
CA THR A 234 10.09 4.15 7.57
C THR A 234 10.65 3.12 6.59
N LEU A 235 9.94 2.91 5.49
CA LEU A 235 10.41 2.19 4.31
C LEU A 235 9.93 2.96 3.07
N GLY A 236 10.86 3.54 2.32
CA GLY A 236 10.56 4.54 1.30
C GLY A 236 9.75 5.70 1.88
N GLN A 237 8.58 5.98 1.30
CA GLN A 237 7.67 7.03 1.77
C GLN A 237 6.55 6.51 2.71
N SER A 238 6.74 5.30 3.26
CA SER A 238 5.75 4.61 4.09
C SER A 238 6.20 4.58 5.55
N ILE A 239 5.26 4.70 6.48
CA ILE A 239 5.51 4.41 7.90
C ILE A 239 4.96 3.01 8.23
N ILE A 240 5.82 2.16 8.79
CA ILE A 240 5.47 0.81 9.24
C ILE A 240 5.42 0.77 10.77
N ILE A 241 4.34 0.23 11.34
CA ILE A 241 4.13 0.12 12.80
C ILE A 241 3.71 -1.31 13.16
N ASN A 242 4.48 -2.00 14.00
CA ASN A 242 4.05 -3.29 14.54
C ASN A 242 3.17 -3.10 15.78
N LEU A 243 1.97 -3.63 15.73
CA LEU A 243 1.00 -3.61 16.83
C LEU A 243 0.84 -5.02 17.43
N PRO A 244 0.45 -5.12 18.72
CA PRO A 244 0.20 -6.41 19.35
C PRO A 244 -0.96 -7.19 18.71
N GLY A 245 -1.08 -8.49 18.99
CA GLY A 245 -2.06 -9.36 18.32
C GLY A 245 -3.51 -9.31 18.84
N SER A 246 -3.81 -8.57 19.91
CA SER A 246 -5.18 -8.46 20.44
C SER A 246 -5.79 -7.10 20.12
N ARG A 247 -7.08 -7.06 19.77
CA ARG A 247 -7.79 -5.81 19.46
C ARG A 247 -7.63 -4.75 20.55
N LYS A 248 -7.74 -5.14 21.82
CA LYS A 248 -7.55 -4.22 22.96
C LYS A 248 -6.15 -3.58 22.94
N ALA A 249 -5.11 -4.41 22.82
CA ALA A 249 -3.74 -3.92 22.83
C ALA A 249 -3.40 -3.10 21.57
N VAL A 250 -3.96 -3.45 20.41
CA VAL A 250 -3.89 -2.64 19.18
C VAL A 250 -4.42 -1.23 19.44
N VAL A 251 -5.62 -1.11 20.01
CA VAL A 251 -6.23 0.19 20.32
C VAL A 251 -5.37 1.00 21.27
N GLU A 252 -4.88 0.38 22.35
CA GLU A 252 -4.05 1.04 23.35
C GLU A 252 -2.70 1.53 22.76
N ASN A 253 -2.05 0.70 21.94
CA ASN A 253 -0.74 1.03 21.36
C ASN A 253 -0.88 2.06 20.24
N LEU A 254 -1.85 1.87 19.33
CA LEU A 254 -2.06 2.80 18.22
C LEU A 254 -2.45 4.20 18.74
N ALA A 255 -3.30 4.28 19.77
CA ALA A 255 -3.67 5.55 20.38
C ALA A 255 -2.45 6.36 20.89
N ALA A 256 -1.38 5.69 21.32
CA ALA A 256 -0.18 6.35 21.85
C ALA A 256 0.63 7.09 20.77
N VAL A 257 0.54 6.64 19.51
CA VAL A 257 1.35 7.19 18.39
C VAL A 257 0.51 7.93 17.35
N LEU A 258 -0.80 7.68 17.33
CA LEU A 258 -1.73 8.24 16.36
C LEU A 258 -1.73 9.77 16.29
N PRO A 259 -1.59 10.54 17.41
CA PRO A 259 -1.50 12.00 17.34
C PRO A 259 -0.30 12.52 16.55
N ALA A 260 0.82 11.79 16.55
CA ALA A 260 2.04 12.19 15.85
C ALA A 260 2.06 11.74 14.37
N LEU A 261 1.21 10.78 14.00
CA LEU A 261 1.25 10.12 12.70
C LEU A 261 1.02 11.08 11.51
N PRO A 262 0.05 12.03 11.53
CA PRO A 262 -0.12 12.98 10.43
C PRO A 262 1.14 13.82 10.16
N HIS A 263 1.76 14.33 11.22
CA HIS A 263 2.96 15.16 11.10
C HIS A 263 4.15 14.34 10.61
N ALA A 264 4.33 13.12 11.12
CA ALA A 264 5.40 12.22 10.68
C ALA A 264 5.28 11.90 9.18
N LEU A 265 4.08 11.65 8.66
CA LEU A 265 3.83 11.42 7.24
C LEU A 265 4.14 12.66 6.39
N ALA A 266 3.67 13.83 6.82
CA ALA A 266 3.93 15.09 6.11
C ALA A 266 5.45 15.33 5.96
N LYS A 267 6.20 15.13 7.04
CA LYS A 267 7.67 15.25 7.04
C LYS A 267 8.37 14.23 6.14
N LEU A 268 7.97 12.97 6.23
CA LEU A 268 8.53 11.90 5.39
C LEU A 268 8.29 12.18 3.90
N GLN A 269 7.18 12.82 3.57
CA GLN A 269 6.78 13.10 2.18
C GLN A 269 7.24 14.48 1.69
N GLY A 270 8.11 15.16 2.44
CA GLY A 270 8.81 16.37 2.01
C GLY A 270 8.10 17.69 2.33
N ASP A 271 7.21 17.74 3.32
CA ASP A 271 6.64 19.00 3.81
C ASP A 271 7.72 19.91 4.43
N PRO A 272 7.94 21.11 3.87
CA PRO A 272 8.97 22.04 4.34
C PRO A 272 8.60 22.83 5.60
N ALA A 273 7.36 22.76 6.11
CA ALA A 273 6.93 23.54 7.28
C ALA A 273 7.82 23.27 8.50
N ASP A 274 8.20 24.26 9.32
CA ASP A 274 9.13 24.04 10.43
C ASP A 274 8.60 23.10 11.54
N CYS A 275 9.50 22.34 12.18
CA CYS A 275 9.15 21.44 13.29
C CYS A 275 8.92 22.17 14.62
N GLY A 276 9.35 23.44 14.73
CA GLY A 276 9.14 24.28 15.90
C GLY A 276 7.95 25.19 15.65
N GLY A 277 6.91 25.07 16.47
CA GLY A 277 5.84 26.07 16.55
C GLY A 277 6.31 27.34 17.24
#